data_AF-A0A7R9WPI9-F1
#
_entry.id   AF-A0A7R9WPI9-F1
#
_cell.length_a   1.000
_cell.length_b   1.000
_cell.length_c   1.000
_cell.angle_alpha   90.00
_cell.angle_beta   90.00
_cell.angle_gamma   90.00
#
_symmetry.space_group_name_H-M   'P 1'
#
loop_
_entity.id
_entity.type
_entity.pdbx_description
1 polymer ?
#
loop_
_entity_poly.entity_id
_entity_poly.type
_entity_poly.pdbx_seq_one_letter_code
_entity_poly.pdbx_strand_id
1 'polypeptide(L)'
;GSQTYNGIQRDYWAAALSLYSFLTFNVLYNTPIHEDVQFRIFIMAEGLSRNGTENENVLAELDELEGDEASQEMYRRVVRQLHQIDQMTPTLLHLFENTLTWASEKRWTLEGTLSCPWLTR
;
A
#
# COMPACT_ATOMS: atom_id res chain seq x y z
N GLY A 1 -23.48 -3.36 -9.57
CA GLY A 1 -23.70 -1.90 -9.62
C GLY A 1 -22.62 -1.29 -10.49
N SER A 2 -22.96 -0.35 -11.37
CA SER A 2 -21.98 0.32 -12.22
C SER A 2 -20.96 1.08 -11.35
N GLN A 3 -19.72 0.59 -11.28
CA GLN A 3 -18.62 1.37 -10.72
C GLN A 3 -18.48 2.63 -11.56
N THR A 4 -18.82 3.78 -10.98
CA THR A 4 -18.69 5.06 -11.67
C THR A 4 -17.21 5.41 -11.64
N TYR A 5 -16.57 5.45 -12.80
CA TYR A 5 -15.16 5.81 -12.92
C TYR A 5 -14.93 7.20 -12.29
N ASN A 6 -14.09 7.25 -11.24
CA ASN A 6 -13.74 8.50 -10.56
C ASN A 6 -12.27 8.84 -10.82
N GLY A 7 -12.03 9.69 -11.82
CA GLY A 7 -10.68 10.13 -12.20
C GLY A 7 -9.92 10.81 -11.05
N ILE A 8 -10.62 11.54 -10.18
CA ILE A 8 -10.03 12.25 -9.05
C ILE A 8 -9.42 11.27 -8.04
N GLN A 9 -10.13 10.20 -7.70
CA GLN A 9 -9.62 9.14 -6.81
C GLN A 9 -8.42 8.39 -7.40
N ARG A 10 -8.27 8.37 -8.73
CA ARG A 10 -7.11 7.81 -9.42
C ARG A 10 -5.91 8.74 -9.34
N ASP A 11 -6.11 10.06 -9.45
CA ASP A 11 -5.04 11.04 -9.30
C ASP A 11 -4.49 11.04 -7.87
N TYR A 12 -5.35 10.89 -6.85
CA TYR A 12 -4.89 10.76 -5.47
C TYR A 12 -4.14 9.47 -5.21
N TRP A 13 -4.56 8.37 -5.83
CA TRP A 13 -3.79 7.14 -5.79
C TRP A 13 -2.36 7.35 -6.31
N ALA A 14 -2.22 7.94 -7.50
CA ALA A 14 -0.92 8.24 -8.09
C ALA A 14 -0.09 9.21 -7.24
N ALA A 15 -0.73 10.23 -6.65
CA ALA A 15 -0.08 11.15 -5.73
C ALA A 15 0.43 10.46 -4.46
N ALA A 16 -0.37 9.56 -3.88
CA ALA A 16 0.03 8.79 -2.71
C ALA A 16 1.19 7.83 -3.00
N LEU A 17 1.19 7.15 -4.16
CA LEU A 17 2.35 6.35 -4.59
C LEU A 17 3.61 7.19 -4.79
N SER A 18 3.46 8.38 -5.37
CA SER A 18 4.58 9.31 -5.56
C SER A 18 5.12 9.80 -4.22
N LEU A 19 4.24 10.14 -3.28
CA LEU A 19 4.61 10.54 -1.93
C LEU A 19 5.33 9.41 -1.20
N TYR A 20 4.80 8.19 -1.23
CA TYR A 20 5.46 7.00 -0.68
C TYR A 20 6.88 6.86 -1.24
N SER A 21 7.02 6.97 -2.57
CA SER A 21 8.32 6.82 -3.24
C SER A 21 9.30 7.91 -2.85
N PHE A 22 8.82 9.13 -2.67
CA PHE A 22 9.63 10.26 -2.21
C PHE A 22 10.10 10.08 -0.76
N LEU A 23 9.23 9.63 0.14
CA LEU A 23 9.53 9.49 1.56
C LEU A 23 10.41 8.27 1.86
N THR A 24 10.24 7.17 1.13
CA THR A 24 10.92 5.90 1.39
C THR A 24 12.09 5.63 0.46
N PHE A 25 12.24 6.42 -0.61
CA PHE A 25 13.14 6.14 -1.74
C PHE A 25 12.91 4.77 -2.38
N ASN A 26 11.71 4.20 -2.24
CA ASN A 26 11.35 2.89 -2.75
C ASN A 26 10.02 2.95 -3.51
N VAL A 27 9.91 2.17 -4.59
CA VAL A 27 8.63 1.98 -5.29
C VAL A 27 7.80 0.96 -4.53
N LEU A 28 6.57 1.31 -4.16
CA LEU A 28 5.67 0.42 -3.40
C LEU A 28 5.38 -0.87 -4.18
N TYR A 29 4.99 -0.75 -5.45
CA TYR A 29 4.80 -1.85 -6.40
C TYR A 29 4.97 -1.31 -7.84
N ASN A 30 5.19 -2.18 -8.82
CA ASN A 30 5.49 -1.75 -10.20
C ASN A 30 4.24 -1.57 -11.06
N THR A 31 3.30 -2.51 -10.97
CA THR A 31 2.07 -2.54 -11.78
C THR A 31 0.86 -2.90 -10.92
N PRO A 32 -0.28 -2.19 -11.04
CA PRO A 32 -1.48 -2.48 -10.25
C PRO A 32 -2.26 -3.68 -10.82
N ILE A 33 -1.64 -4.85 -10.84
CA ILE A 33 -2.21 -6.11 -11.34
C ILE A 33 -1.90 -7.25 -10.35
N HIS A 34 -2.72 -8.30 -10.35
CA HIS A 34 -2.61 -9.43 -9.43
C HIS A 34 -1.32 -10.26 -9.58
N GLU A 35 -0.64 -10.15 -10.72
CA GLU A 35 0.65 -10.81 -10.95
C GLU A 35 1.81 -10.08 -10.27
N ASP A 36 1.65 -8.80 -9.91
CA ASP A 36 2.65 -8.06 -9.16
C ASP A 36 2.57 -8.43 -7.67
N VAL A 37 3.56 -9.18 -7.21
CA VAL A 37 3.71 -9.64 -5.82
C VAL A 37 3.60 -8.48 -4.81
N GLN A 38 4.26 -7.36 -5.09
CA GLN A 38 4.24 -6.22 -4.17
C GLN A 38 2.85 -5.58 -4.14
N PHE A 39 2.16 -5.53 -5.29
CA PHE A 39 0.77 -5.05 -5.33
C PHE A 39 -0.16 -5.94 -4.51
N ARG A 40 -0.05 -7.27 -4.66
CA ARG A 40 -0.84 -8.20 -3.85
C ARG A 40 -0.61 -7.98 -2.37
N ILE A 41 0.64 -7.92 -1.93
CA ILE A 41 0.98 -7.81 -0.51
C ILE A 41 0.56 -6.46 0.08
N PHE A 42 0.94 -5.35 -0.54
CA PHE A 42 0.71 -4.03 0.06
C PHE A 42 -0.72 -3.53 -0.09
N ILE A 43 -1.41 -3.91 -1.18
CA ILE A 43 -2.74 -3.39 -1.52
C ILE A 43 -3.84 -4.42 -1.29
N MET A 44 -3.71 -5.64 -1.82
CA MET A 44 -4.78 -6.63 -1.75
C MET A 44 -4.85 -7.35 -0.40
N ALA A 45 -3.69 -7.69 0.17
CA ALA A 45 -3.54 -8.32 1.48
C ALA A 45 -3.48 -7.29 2.62
N GLU A 46 -3.62 -5.99 2.31
CA GLU A 46 -3.63 -4.89 3.28
C GLU A 46 -2.32 -4.75 4.09
N GLY A 47 -1.16 -4.99 3.45
CA GLY A 47 0.16 -4.77 4.06
C GLY A 47 0.49 -3.32 4.41
N LEU A 48 -0.29 -2.35 3.91
CA LEU A 48 -0.25 -0.95 4.35
C LEU A 48 -1.02 -0.69 5.65
N SER A 49 -1.65 -1.69 6.26
CA SER A 49 -2.39 -1.50 7.51
C SER A 49 -1.47 -1.42 8.73
N ARG A 50 -1.93 -0.83 9.83
CA ARG A 50 -1.24 -0.81 11.14
C ARG A 50 -0.80 -2.19 11.65
N ASN A 51 -1.45 -3.25 11.21
CA ASN A 51 -1.12 -4.63 11.55
C ASN A 51 -0.53 -5.38 10.35
N GLY A 52 -0.06 -4.68 9.31
CA GLY A 52 0.30 -5.27 8.02
C GLY A 52 1.36 -6.36 8.10
N THR A 53 2.30 -6.26 9.05
CA THR A 53 3.33 -7.27 9.33
C THR A 53 2.80 -8.53 10.03
N GLU A 54 1.68 -8.41 10.75
CA GLU A 54 1.03 -9.51 11.49
C GLU A 54 -0.25 -10.01 10.79
N ASN A 55 -0.59 -9.45 9.64
CA ASN A 55 -1.81 -9.77 8.89
C ASN A 55 -1.68 -11.17 8.27
N GLU A 56 -2.61 -12.07 8.60
CA GLU A 56 -2.60 -13.46 8.11
C GLU A 56 -2.55 -13.55 6.57
N ASN A 57 -3.19 -12.62 5.85
CA ASN A 57 -3.13 -12.59 4.38
C ASN A 57 -1.74 -12.20 3.87
N VAL A 58 -1.06 -11.29 4.56
CA VAL A 58 0.31 -10.89 4.22
C VAL A 58 1.26 -12.03 4.51
N LEU A 59 1.10 -12.72 5.65
CA LEU A 59 1.91 -13.88 6.00
C LEU A 59 1.74 -15.01 4.97
N ALA A 60 0.51 -15.29 4.54
CA ALA A 60 0.25 -16.29 3.50
C ALA A 60 0.96 -15.96 2.17
N GLU A 61 0.92 -14.70 1.72
CA GLU A 61 1.62 -14.25 0.51
C GLU A 61 3.16 -14.30 0.67
N LEU A 62 3.67 -14.05 1.88
CA LEU A 62 5.11 -14.14 2.17
C LEU A 62 5.60 -15.59 2.17
N ASP A 63 4.82 -16.52 2.73
CA ASP A 63 5.13 -17.96 2.75
C ASP A 63 5.23 -18.52 1.32
N GLU A 64 4.38 -18.05 0.39
CA GLU A 64 4.46 -18.42 -1.03
C GLU A 64 5.77 -17.97 -1.70
N LEU A 65 6.38 -16.87 -1.24
CA LEU A 65 7.64 -16.36 -1.78
C LEU A 65 8.87 -17.05 -1.21
N GLU A 66 8.78 -17.69 -0.05
CA GLU A 66 9.94 -18.29 0.60
C GLU A 66 10.46 -19.55 -0.14
N GLY A 67 9.63 -20.15 -1.01
CA GLY A 67 9.86 -21.47 -1.62
C GLY A 67 10.86 -21.58 -2.79
N ASP A 68 11.34 -20.49 -3.40
CA ASP A 68 12.29 -20.53 -4.52
C ASP A 68 13.47 -19.53 -4.33
N GLU A 69 14.68 -19.92 -4.71
CA GLU A 69 15.90 -19.08 -4.63
C GLU A 69 15.75 -17.78 -5.43
N ALA A 70 15.04 -17.81 -6.56
CA ALA A 70 14.72 -16.62 -7.34
C ALA A 70 13.78 -15.65 -6.60
N SER A 71 12.95 -16.16 -5.68
CA SER A 71 11.98 -15.40 -4.90
C SER A 71 12.55 -14.82 -3.61
N GLN A 72 13.72 -15.30 -3.16
CA GLN A 72 14.38 -14.85 -1.93
C GLN A 72 14.74 -13.36 -1.94
N GLU A 73 15.18 -12.80 -3.08
CA GLU A 73 15.46 -11.37 -3.17
C GLU A 73 14.17 -10.53 -3.12
N MET A 74 13.10 -11.01 -3.75
CA MET A 74 11.78 -10.38 -3.67
C MET A 74 11.25 -10.41 -2.23
N TYR A 75 11.35 -11.55 -1.55
CA TYR A 75 10.99 -11.70 -0.15
C TYR A 75 11.73 -10.69 0.73
N ARG A 76 13.05 -10.61 0.64
CA ARG A 76 13.86 -9.65 1.41
C ARG A 76 13.46 -8.21 1.13
N ARG A 77 13.14 -7.88 -0.13
CA ARG A 77 12.67 -6.54 -0.51
C ARG A 77 11.33 -6.23 0.14
N VAL A 78 10.37 -7.14 0.06
CA VAL A 78 9.03 -6.96 0.64
C VAL A 78 9.10 -6.84 2.16
N VAL A 79 9.83 -7.73 2.83
CA VAL A 79 10.00 -7.66 4.30
C VAL A 79 10.62 -6.34 4.73
N ARG A 80 11.62 -5.83 3.99
CA ARG A 80 12.22 -4.53 4.26
C ARG A 80 11.20 -3.39 4.13
N GLN A 81 10.36 -3.42 3.09
CA GLN A 81 9.31 -2.42 2.89
C GLN A 81 8.23 -2.50 3.97
N LEU A 82 7.79 -3.69 4.36
CA LEU A 82 6.86 -3.88 5.49
C LEU A 82 7.43 -3.29 6.79
N HIS A 83 8.73 -3.50 7.06
CA HIS A 83 9.38 -2.89 8.22
C HIS A 83 9.44 -1.35 8.14
N GLN A 84 9.67 -0.79 6.94
CA GLN A 84 9.60 0.67 6.75
C GLN A 84 8.20 1.23 6.97
N ILE A 85 7.17 0.49 6.54
CA ILE A 85 5.76 0.83 6.75
C ILE A 85 5.41 0.83 8.24
N ASP A 86 5.85 -0.19 8.98
CA ASP A 86 5.66 -0.31 10.44
C ASP A 86 6.30 0.85 11.22
N GLN A 87 7.39 1.41 10.69
CA GLN A 87 8.07 2.58 11.27
C GLN A 87 7.41 3.92 10.92
N MET A 88 6.42 3.95 10.02
CA MET A 88 5.75 5.21 9.66
C MET A 88 4.95 5.78 10.83
N THR A 89 4.88 7.11 10.90
CA THR A 89 4.01 7.74 11.90
C THR A 89 2.55 7.30 11.68
N PRO A 90 1.75 7.09 12.74
CA PRO A 90 0.36 6.64 12.61
C PRO A 90 -0.49 7.53 11.70
N THR A 91 -0.19 8.83 11.63
CA THR A 91 -0.90 9.79 10.78
C THR A 91 -0.53 9.66 9.30
N LEU A 92 0.73 9.35 8.99
CA LEU A 92 1.18 9.11 7.62
C LEU A 92 0.66 7.77 7.10
N LEU A 93 0.75 6.73 7.94
CA LEU A 93 0.22 5.41 7.57
C LEU A 93 -1.29 5.48 7.30
N HIS A 94 -2.03 6.22 8.14
CA HIS A 94 -3.45 6.46 7.94
C HIS A 94 -3.79 7.13 6.60
N LEU A 95 -2.95 8.07 6.15
CA LEU A 95 -3.10 8.67 4.80
C LEU A 95 -2.97 7.60 3.70
N PHE A 96 -1.96 6.73 3.80
CA PHE A 96 -1.74 5.67 2.81
C PHE A 96 -2.83 4.61 2.85
N GLU A 97 -3.23 4.10 4.03
CA GLU A 97 -4.29 3.10 4.19
C GLU A 97 -5.58 3.51 3.48
N ASN A 98 -5.96 4.78 3.59
CA ASN A 98 -7.24 5.26 3.09
C ASN A 98 -7.17 5.77 1.64
N THR A 99 -5.99 6.14 1.16
CA THR A 99 -5.80 6.57 -0.23
C THR A 99 -5.45 5.40 -1.14
N LEU A 100 -4.68 4.43 -0.64
CA LEU A 100 -4.18 3.24 -1.35
C LEU A 100 -5.00 1.99 -1.02
N THR A 101 -6.33 2.12 -0.87
CA THR A 101 -7.23 0.98 -0.65
C THR A 101 -7.79 0.38 -1.95
N TRP A 102 -7.76 -0.95 -2.05
CA TRP A 102 -8.25 -1.70 -3.22
C TRP A 102 -9.71 -1.37 -3.56
N ALA A 103 -10.58 -1.34 -2.55
CA ALA A 103 -12.00 -1.05 -2.70
C ALA A 103 -12.22 0.44 -3.02
N SER A 104 -12.57 0.77 -4.27
CA SER A 104 -12.69 2.16 -4.72
C SER A 104 -13.71 2.99 -3.93
N GLU A 105 -14.76 2.35 -3.42
CA GLU A 105 -15.78 2.95 -2.56
C GLU A 105 -15.28 3.31 -1.16
N LYS A 106 -14.21 2.66 -0.68
CA LYS A 106 -13.58 2.96 0.61
C LYS A 106 -12.50 4.02 0.49
N ARG A 107 -12.07 4.35 -0.73
CA ARG A 107 -10.99 5.29 -0.97
C ARG A 107 -11.40 6.71 -0.63
N TRP A 108 -10.54 7.41 0.10
CA TRP A 108 -10.80 8.80 0.46
C TRP A 108 -11.06 9.70 -0.74
N THR A 109 -12.00 10.63 -0.52
CA THR A 109 -12.26 11.77 -1.39
C THR A 109 -11.25 12.89 -1.10
N LEU A 110 -11.29 13.97 -1.88
CA LEU A 110 -10.45 15.16 -1.64
C LEU A 110 -10.59 15.67 -0.20
N GLU A 111 -11.83 15.78 0.28
CA GLU A 111 -12.14 16.26 1.63
C GLU A 111 -11.55 15.33 2.69
N GLY A 112 -11.69 14.00 2.52
CA GLY A 112 -11.08 13.02 3.41
C GLY A 112 -9.56 13.16 3.45
N THR A 113 -8.92 13.26 2.28
CA THR A 113 -7.46 13.43 2.18
C THR A 113 -6.99 14.72 2.84
N LEU A 114 -7.60 15.87 2.53
CA LEU A 114 -7.22 17.17 3.10
C LEU A 114 -7.46 17.28 4.61
N SER A 115 -8.40 16.50 5.15
CA SER A 115 -8.64 16.42 6.59
C SER A 115 -7.58 15.60 7.34
N CYS A 116 -6.66 14.92 6.63
CA CYS A 116 -5.66 14.07 7.25
C CYS A 116 -4.73 14.88 8.18
N PRO A 117 -4.54 14.46 9.44
CA PRO A 117 -3.66 15.13 10.39
C PRO A 117 -2.19 15.22 9.95
N TRP A 118 -1.75 14.44 8.96
CA TRP A 118 -0.40 14.55 8.43
C TRP A 118 -0.22 15.78 7.52
N LEU A 119 -1.28 16.21 6.83
CA LEU A 119 -1.26 17.36 5.92
C LEU A 119 -1.54 18.71 6.60
N THR A 120 -2.15 18.69 7.78
CA THR A 120 -2.64 19.88 8.49
C THR A 120 -1.73 20.34 9.63
N ARG A 121 -0.49 19.85 9.66
CA ARG A 121 0.53 20.18 10.67
C ARG A 121 1.36 21.40 10.29
#